data_AF-A0A6G1LVA3-F1
#
_entry.id   AF-A0A6G1LVA3-F1
#
_cell.length_a   1.000
_cell.length_b   1.000
_cell.length_c   1.000
_cell.angle_alpha   90.00
_cell.angle_beta   90.00
_cell.angle_gamma   90.00
#
_symmetry.space_group_name_H-M   'P 1'
#
loop_
_entity.id
_entity.type
_entity.pdbx_description
1 polymer ?
#
loop_
_entity_poly.entity_id
_entity_poly.type
_entity_poly.pdbx_seq_one_letter_code
_entity_poly.pdbx_strand_id
1 'polypeptide(L)'
;MSLTNCRYYEEKYPEVDSYVMVNVKQIAEMGAYVKLLEYDNIDGMILLSELSRRRIRSIQKLIRVGRNEVVVVLRVDKEKGYIDLSKRRVSAEDVVKCEERFNKSKMVHSILRHVAEKTKIPLEDLYSSISWPLMKKFGHTVDAFKYSITNPDMWDEITFPNEAVKEELMTYIGKRLTPQPTKVRADVEVTCFGYDGIDAIKDALRAAEAKQTAETPVKVKLVSPPLYVLTSQCLSKESGIAVLESAIQAIDENIKAAGGVCAIKMAPKAVTESDDAELKKLMEEKALENMEVSGDESEGEVGDVAGTDE
;
A
#
# COMPACT_ATOMS: atom_id res chain seq x y z
N MET A 1 -10.60 23.08 -26.63
CA MET A 1 -10.61 21.93 -25.71
C MET A 1 -9.33 22.00 -24.89
N SER A 2 -9.41 21.81 -23.58
CA SER A 2 -8.26 21.89 -22.69
C SER A 2 -7.41 20.63 -22.81
N LEU A 3 -6.09 20.77 -22.85
CA LEU A 3 -5.15 19.65 -22.77
C LEU A 3 -5.00 19.12 -21.34
N THR A 4 -5.48 19.87 -20.34
CA THR A 4 -5.10 19.65 -18.93
C THR A 4 -6.25 19.21 -18.03
N ASN A 5 -7.48 19.59 -18.34
CA ASN A 5 -8.63 19.35 -17.46
C ASN A 5 -9.76 18.65 -18.23
N CYS A 6 -10.28 17.59 -17.63
CA CYS A 6 -11.45 16.86 -18.09
C CYS A 6 -12.14 16.25 -16.86
N ARG A 7 -13.46 16.08 -16.96
CA ARG A 7 -14.28 15.34 -16.00
C ARG A 7 -13.85 13.87 -15.94
N TYR A 8 -13.94 13.27 -14.76
CA TYR A 8 -13.50 11.90 -14.52
C TYR A 8 -14.54 10.88 -15.01
N TYR A 9 -15.82 11.25 -14.93
CA TYR A 9 -16.96 10.43 -15.31
C TYR A 9 -17.60 10.92 -16.61
N GLU A 10 -18.41 10.06 -17.24
CA GLU A 10 -19.13 10.37 -18.49
C GLU A 10 -20.19 11.46 -18.27
N GLU A 11 -20.81 11.46 -17.10
CA GLU A 11 -21.82 12.43 -16.74
C GLU A 11 -21.20 13.80 -16.46
N LYS A 12 -21.84 14.85 -17.00
CA LYS A 12 -21.38 16.24 -16.82
C LYS A 12 -21.60 16.75 -15.40
N TYR A 13 -22.67 16.29 -14.76
CA TYR A 13 -23.05 16.69 -13.41
C TYR A 13 -23.21 15.44 -12.55
N PRO A 14 -22.89 15.52 -11.25
CA PRO A 14 -23.12 14.41 -10.34
C PRO A 14 -24.62 14.14 -10.15
N GLU A 15 -24.95 12.93 -9.72
CA GLU A 15 -26.29 12.57 -9.27
C GLU A 15 -26.58 13.10 -7.87
N VAL A 16 -27.87 13.24 -7.54
CA VAL A 16 -28.32 13.58 -6.18
C VAL A 16 -27.96 12.45 -5.22
N ASP A 17 -27.61 12.79 -3.97
CA ASP A 17 -27.12 11.90 -2.91
C ASP A 17 -25.77 11.21 -3.20
N SER A 18 -25.07 11.61 -4.26
CA SER A 18 -23.71 11.15 -4.53
C SER A 18 -22.67 11.87 -3.64
N TYR A 19 -21.69 11.10 -3.16
CA TYR A 19 -20.52 11.66 -2.46
C TYR A 19 -19.47 12.10 -3.47
N VAL A 20 -18.90 13.30 -3.30
CA VAL A 20 -17.90 13.87 -4.20
C VAL A 20 -16.80 14.57 -3.41
N MET A 21 -15.58 14.54 -3.94
CA MET A 21 -14.46 15.30 -3.40
C MET A 21 -14.45 16.73 -3.95
N VAL A 22 -14.44 17.72 -3.06
CA VAL A 22 -14.43 19.15 -3.42
C VAL A 22 -13.24 19.88 -2.84
N ASN A 23 -12.76 20.89 -3.55
CA ASN A 23 -11.75 21.82 -3.05
C ASN A 23 -12.39 23.17 -2.70
N VAL A 24 -12.10 23.69 -1.50
CA VAL A 24 -12.71 24.94 -1.03
C VAL A 24 -12.03 26.13 -1.68
N LYS A 25 -12.77 26.91 -2.47
CA LYS A 25 -12.24 28.07 -3.19
C LYS A 25 -12.33 29.34 -2.36
N GLN A 26 -13.50 29.61 -1.78
CA GLN A 26 -13.74 30.80 -0.97
C GLN A 26 -14.87 30.56 0.04
N ILE A 27 -14.83 31.30 1.14
CA ILE A 27 -15.88 31.28 2.17
C ILE A 27 -16.57 32.63 2.13
N ALA A 28 -17.89 32.63 1.96
CA ALA A 28 -18.75 33.81 1.93
C ALA A 28 -19.75 33.78 3.10
N GLU A 29 -20.50 34.87 3.28
CA GLU A 29 -21.50 34.99 4.36
C GLU A 29 -22.66 33.99 4.23
N MET A 30 -23.01 33.60 3.01
CA MET A 30 -24.10 32.66 2.74
C MET A 30 -23.66 31.18 2.76
N GLY A 31 -22.35 30.90 2.66
CA GLY A 31 -21.83 29.54 2.52
C GLY A 31 -20.39 29.47 2.02
N ALA A 32 -19.91 28.27 1.75
CA ALA A 32 -18.60 28.04 1.13
C ALA A 32 -18.75 27.69 -0.35
N TYR A 33 -18.05 28.42 -1.22
CA TYR A 33 -17.94 28.07 -2.62
C TYR A 33 -16.78 27.11 -2.81
N VAL A 34 -17.06 26.00 -3.48
CA VAL A 34 -16.13 24.89 -3.66
C VAL A 34 -16.09 24.49 -5.13
N LYS A 35 -15.04 23.78 -5.54
CA LYS A 35 -14.88 23.21 -6.88
C LYS A 35 -14.94 21.70 -6.80
N LEU A 36 -15.75 21.05 -7.63
CA LEU A 36 -15.81 19.60 -7.73
C LEU A 36 -14.62 19.10 -8.56
N LEU A 37 -13.64 18.46 -7.91
CA LEU A 37 -12.41 18.02 -8.58
C LEU A 37 -12.67 16.92 -9.62
N GLU A 38 -13.71 16.12 -9.40
CA GLU A 38 -14.08 14.99 -10.26
C GLU A 38 -14.87 15.41 -11.52
N TYR A 39 -15.51 16.58 -11.49
CA TYR A 39 -16.40 17.07 -12.55
C TYR A 39 -15.86 18.38 -13.13
N ASP A 40 -14.65 18.35 -13.69
CA ASP A 40 -14.04 19.48 -14.42
C ASP A 40 -13.98 20.81 -13.62
N ASN A 41 -13.86 20.74 -12.29
CA ASN A 41 -13.83 21.90 -11.40
C ASN A 41 -15.08 22.79 -11.48
N ILE A 42 -16.25 22.21 -11.78
CA ILE A 42 -17.53 22.93 -11.70
C ILE A 42 -17.69 23.52 -10.29
N ASP A 43 -18.19 24.76 -10.22
CA ASP A 43 -18.43 25.44 -8.97
C ASP A 43 -19.67 24.85 -8.26
N GLY A 44 -19.55 24.60 -6.97
CA GLY A 44 -20.62 24.17 -6.07
C GLY A 44 -20.68 25.05 -4.83
N MET A 45 -21.79 24.98 -4.10
CA MET A 45 -22.02 25.76 -2.89
C MET A 45 -22.42 24.87 -1.72
N ILE A 46 -21.75 25.04 -0.59
CA ILE A 46 -22.12 24.42 0.69
C ILE A 46 -22.78 25.49 1.55
N LEU A 47 -24.07 25.31 1.88
CA LEU A 47 -24.77 26.22 2.79
C LEU A 47 -24.21 26.11 4.22
N LEU A 48 -24.20 27.21 4.96
CA LEU A 48 -23.74 27.22 6.36
C LEU A 48 -24.50 26.24 7.26
N SER A 49 -25.80 26.08 7.04
CA SER A 49 -26.65 25.10 7.75
C SER A 49 -26.27 23.64 7.47
N GLU A 50 -25.55 23.40 6.38
CA GLU A 50 -25.15 22.07 5.90
C GLU A 50 -23.64 21.81 6.11
N LEU A 51 -22.94 22.67 6.88
CA LEU A 51 -21.52 22.49 7.23
C LEU A 51 -21.29 21.51 8.40
N SER A 52 -22.16 21.52 9.41
CA SER A 52 -21.96 20.75 10.65
C SER A 52 -23.28 20.40 11.32
N ARG A 53 -23.30 19.28 12.04
CA ARG A 53 -24.44 18.86 12.89
C ARG A 53 -24.50 19.63 14.22
N ARG A 54 -23.39 20.22 14.67
CA ARG A 54 -23.27 20.93 15.94
C ARG A 54 -23.21 22.44 15.72
N ARG A 55 -23.60 23.23 16.74
CA ARG A 55 -23.50 24.70 16.70
C ARG A 55 -22.05 25.12 16.42
N ILE A 56 -21.89 25.95 15.40
CA ILE A 56 -20.58 26.39 14.89
C ILE A 56 -20.10 27.59 15.72
N ARG A 57 -18.92 27.48 16.36
CA ARG A 57 -18.25 28.63 17.00
C ARG A 57 -17.39 29.42 16.01
N SER A 58 -16.73 28.73 15.07
CA SER A 58 -15.90 29.34 14.04
C SER A 58 -15.88 28.45 12.79
N ILE A 59 -16.18 29.04 11.63
CA ILE A 59 -16.23 28.36 10.33
C ILE A 59 -14.82 27.93 9.88
N GLN A 60 -13.81 28.77 10.14
CA GLN A 60 -12.42 28.54 9.74
C GLN A 60 -11.79 27.29 10.37
N LYS A 61 -12.36 26.78 11.47
CA LYS A 61 -11.91 25.52 12.10
C LYS A 61 -12.46 24.29 11.37
N LEU A 62 -13.64 24.40 10.76
CA LEU A 62 -14.34 23.30 10.10
C LEU A 62 -13.99 23.16 8.62
N ILE A 63 -13.74 24.29 7.95
CA ILE A 63 -13.42 24.36 6.53
C ILE A 63 -12.31 25.38 6.36
N ARG A 64 -11.29 25.02 5.57
CA ARG A 64 -10.20 25.93 5.19
C ARG A 64 -10.13 26.04 3.68
N VAL A 65 -9.90 27.26 3.21
CA VAL A 65 -9.65 27.54 1.79
C VAL A 65 -8.45 26.73 1.32
N GLY A 66 -8.56 26.13 0.14
CA GLY A 66 -7.56 25.29 -0.49
C GLY A 66 -7.51 23.83 -0.01
N ARG A 67 -8.29 23.45 1.02
CA ARG A 67 -8.38 22.04 1.45
C ARG A 67 -9.44 21.27 0.67
N ASN A 68 -9.19 19.97 0.55
CA ASN A 68 -10.14 19.02 0.00
C ASN A 68 -11.06 18.51 1.12
N GLU A 69 -12.34 18.40 0.82
CA GLU A 69 -13.39 17.96 1.72
C GLU A 69 -14.33 17.01 0.98
N VAL A 70 -14.81 15.98 1.66
CA VAL A 70 -15.85 15.10 1.13
C VAL A 70 -17.21 15.67 1.48
N VAL A 71 -18.08 15.78 0.48
CA VAL A 71 -19.44 16.31 0.62
C VAL A 71 -20.42 15.45 -0.17
N VAL A 72 -21.69 15.50 0.21
CA VAL A 72 -22.79 14.89 -0.54
C VAL A 72 -23.53 15.92 -1.38
N VAL A 73 -23.96 15.53 -2.57
CA VAL A 73 -24.76 16.35 -3.47
C VAL A 73 -26.22 16.32 -3.03
N LEU A 74 -26.80 17.49 -2.73
CA LEU A 74 -28.21 17.60 -2.34
C LEU A 74 -29.12 17.89 -3.53
N ARG A 75 -28.70 18.83 -4.37
CA ARG A 75 -29.50 19.30 -5.49
C ARG A 75 -28.58 19.75 -6.61
N VAL A 76 -29.00 19.43 -7.84
CA VAL A 76 -28.30 19.82 -9.06
C VAL A 76 -29.28 20.56 -9.94
N ASP A 77 -28.98 21.83 -10.22
CA ASP A 77 -29.66 22.61 -11.24
C ASP A 77 -28.83 22.55 -12.54
N LYS A 78 -29.28 21.74 -13.50
CA LYS A 78 -28.57 21.52 -14.77
C LYS A 78 -28.66 22.72 -15.71
N GLU A 79 -29.64 23.61 -15.53
CA GLU A 79 -29.83 24.79 -16.39
C GLU A 79 -28.91 25.93 -15.96
N LYS A 80 -28.84 26.16 -14.65
CA LYS A 80 -28.01 27.24 -14.07
C LYS A 80 -26.60 26.79 -13.68
N GLY A 81 -26.36 25.48 -13.65
CA GLY A 81 -25.09 24.89 -13.23
C GLY A 81 -24.81 25.01 -11.73
N TYR A 82 -25.84 25.23 -10.91
CA TYR A 82 -25.69 25.29 -9.45
C TYR A 82 -25.77 23.90 -8.84
N ILE A 83 -24.84 23.61 -7.95
CA ILE A 83 -24.78 22.35 -7.19
C ILE A 83 -24.80 22.68 -5.70
N ASP A 84 -25.87 22.29 -5.02
CA ASP A 84 -25.99 22.42 -3.58
C ASP A 84 -25.38 21.19 -2.91
N LEU A 85 -24.49 21.43 -1.96
CA LEU A 85 -23.67 20.40 -1.32
C LEU A 85 -23.87 20.43 0.20
N SER A 86 -23.71 19.28 0.85
CA SER A 86 -23.71 19.16 2.30
C SER A 86 -22.51 18.38 2.81
N LYS A 87 -21.82 18.95 3.81
CA LYS A 87 -20.80 18.24 4.60
C LYS A 87 -21.43 17.52 5.79
N ARG A 88 -22.56 18.03 6.29
CA ARG A 88 -23.25 17.55 7.51
C ARG A 88 -23.77 16.11 7.40
N ARG A 89 -24.17 15.70 6.20
CA ARG A 89 -24.81 14.39 5.97
C ARG A 89 -23.82 13.25 5.73
N VAL A 90 -22.53 13.56 5.53
CA VAL A 90 -21.50 12.55 5.28
C VAL A 90 -21.12 11.84 6.58
N SER A 91 -21.13 10.50 6.56
CA SER A 91 -20.65 9.66 7.67
C SER A 91 -19.15 9.42 7.55
N ALA A 92 -18.48 9.03 8.66
CA ALA A 92 -17.04 8.76 8.62
C ALA A 92 -16.69 7.57 7.69
N GLU A 93 -17.57 6.57 7.60
CA GLU A 93 -17.38 5.43 6.69
C GLU A 93 -17.48 5.86 5.23
N ASP A 94 -18.41 6.76 4.90
CA ASP A 94 -18.59 7.27 3.54
C ASP A 94 -17.44 8.19 3.12
N VAL A 95 -16.83 8.92 4.07
CA VAL A 95 -15.61 9.71 3.81
C VAL A 95 -14.51 8.80 3.28
N VAL A 96 -14.23 7.68 3.96
CA VAL A 96 -13.17 6.75 3.56
C VAL A 96 -13.44 6.15 2.18
N LYS A 97 -14.67 5.67 1.93
CA LYS A 97 -15.06 5.12 0.62
C LYS A 97 -14.94 6.16 -0.50
N CYS A 98 -15.34 7.41 -0.23
CA CYS A 98 -15.23 8.48 -1.21
C CYS A 98 -13.77 8.87 -1.47
N GLU A 99 -12.93 8.94 -0.44
CA GLU A 99 -11.49 9.18 -0.57
C GLU A 99 -10.80 8.08 -1.38
N GLU A 100 -11.12 6.81 -1.13
CA GLU A 100 -10.60 5.68 -1.89
C GLU A 100 -10.97 5.78 -3.37
N ARG A 101 -12.26 6.00 -3.68
CA ARG A 101 -12.73 6.18 -5.06
C ARG A 101 -12.06 7.39 -5.72
N PHE A 102 -12.01 8.54 -5.05
CA PHE A 102 -11.35 9.73 -5.56
C PHE A 102 -9.87 9.49 -5.86
N ASN A 103 -9.16 8.80 -4.96
CA ASN A 103 -7.75 8.45 -5.16
C ASN A 103 -7.56 7.52 -6.36
N LYS A 104 -8.45 6.54 -6.56
CA LYS A 104 -8.47 5.69 -7.76
C LYS A 104 -8.66 6.54 -9.03
N SER A 105 -9.66 7.41 -9.07
CA SER A 105 -9.94 8.23 -10.27
C SER A 105 -8.84 9.27 -10.53
N LYS A 106 -8.27 9.88 -9.48
CA LYS A 106 -7.12 10.80 -9.57
C LYS A 106 -5.89 10.11 -10.15
N MET A 107 -5.65 8.84 -9.80
CA MET A 107 -4.57 8.05 -10.38
C MET A 107 -4.78 7.85 -11.89
N VAL A 108 -5.99 7.47 -12.31
CA VAL A 108 -6.35 7.34 -13.74
C VAL A 108 -6.14 8.67 -14.47
N HIS A 109 -6.59 9.77 -13.86
CA HIS A 109 -6.42 11.10 -14.43
C HIS A 109 -4.95 11.47 -14.58
N SER A 110 -4.10 11.16 -13.60
CA SER A 110 -2.66 11.40 -13.70
C SER A 110 -2.01 10.60 -14.84
N ILE A 111 -2.46 9.37 -15.08
CA ILE A 111 -1.95 8.50 -16.16
C ILE A 111 -2.38 9.07 -17.51
N LEU A 112 -3.67 9.32 -17.69
CA LEU A 112 -4.22 9.83 -18.95
C LEU A 112 -3.67 11.22 -19.28
N ARG A 113 -3.44 12.08 -18.28
CA ARG A 113 -2.80 13.38 -18.47
C ARG A 113 -1.38 13.25 -19.01
N HIS A 114 -0.58 12.33 -18.47
CA HIS A 114 0.78 12.09 -18.95
C HIS A 114 0.78 11.58 -20.40
N VAL A 115 -0.15 10.69 -20.73
CA VAL A 115 -0.34 10.19 -22.11
C VAL A 115 -0.80 11.32 -23.04
N ALA A 116 -1.73 12.18 -22.59
CA ALA A 116 -2.21 13.34 -23.34
C ALA A 116 -1.08 14.34 -23.65
N GLU A 117 -0.24 14.67 -22.65
CA GLU A 117 0.88 15.60 -22.82
C GLU A 117 1.90 15.08 -23.85
N LYS A 118 2.18 13.77 -23.85
CA LYS A 118 3.08 13.14 -24.82
C LYS A 118 2.51 13.03 -26.23
N THR A 119 1.25 12.60 -26.34
CA THR A 119 0.59 12.35 -27.64
C THR A 119 -0.04 13.60 -28.24
N LYS A 120 -0.13 14.69 -27.46
CA LYS A 120 -0.76 15.98 -27.82
C LYS A 120 -2.23 15.85 -28.25
N ILE A 121 -2.91 14.81 -27.77
CA ILE A 121 -4.34 14.58 -28.01
C ILE A 121 -5.12 15.24 -26.87
N PRO A 122 -6.29 15.85 -27.14
CA PRO A 122 -7.17 16.35 -26.10
C PRO A 122 -7.51 15.28 -25.07
N LEU A 123 -7.51 15.67 -23.79
CA LEU A 123 -7.76 14.74 -22.70
C LEU A 123 -9.18 14.16 -22.77
N GLU A 124 -10.16 14.94 -23.21
CA GLU A 124 -11.56 14.51 -23.38
C GLU A 124 -11.70 13.34 -24.35
N ASP A 125 -10.99 13.37 -25.48
CA ASP A 125 -11.02 12.31 -26.48
C ASP A 125 -10.50 11.00 -25.87
N LEU A 126 -9.40 11.06 -25.11
CA LEU A 126 -8.84 9.91 -24.41
C LEU A 126 -9.79 9.33 -23.35
N TYR A 127 -10.51 10.19 -22.62
CA TYR A 127 -11.52 9.73 -21.67
C TYR A 127 -12.68 9.04 -22.36
N SER A 128 -13.14 9.60 -23.49
CA SER A 128 -14.26 9.04 -24.26
C SER A 128 -13.92 7.71 -24.93
N SER A 129 -12.68 7.54 -25.40
CA SER A 129 -12.25 6.31 -26.08
C SER A 129 -11.84 5.21 -25.11
N ILE A 130 -11.20 5.55 -23.98
CA ILE A 130 -10.59 4.57 -23.07
C ILE A 130 -11.34 4.50 -21.74
N SER A 131 -11.43 5.61 -21.01
CA SER A 131 -11.85 5.58 -19.61
C SER A 131 -13.34 5.26 -19.42
N TRP A 132 -14.24 5.91 -20.16
CA TRP A 132 -15.69 5.69 -19.99
C TRP A 132 -16.15 4.29 -20.43
N PRO A 133 -15.67 3.72 -21.55
CA PRO A 133 -15.98 2.34 -21.92
C PRO A 133 -15.47 1.32 -20.89
N LEU A 134 -14.25 1.53 -20.37
CA LEU A 134 -13.68 0.66 -19.33
C LEU A 134 -14.47 0.72 -18.02
N MET A 135 -14.89 1.92 -17.63
CA MET A 135 -15.69 2.12 -16.43
C MET A 135 -17.04 1.40 -16.50
N LYS A 136 -17.69 1.37 -17.68
CA LYS A 136 -18.94 0.62 -17.88
C LYS A 136 -18.77 -0.90 -17.75
N LYS A 137 -17.62 -1.45 -18.16
CA LYS A 137 -17.35 -2.90 -18.13
C LYS A 137 -16.88 -3.40 -16.77
N PHE A 138 -15.96 -2.68 -16.12
CA PHE A 138 -15.27 -3.14 -14.90
C PHE A 138 -15.70 -2.38 -13.64
N GLY A 139 -16.65 -1.45 -13.75
CA GLY A 139 -17.07 -0.56 -12.67
C GLY A 139 -16.11 0.61 -12.44
N HIS A 140 -14.79 0.38 -12.44
CA HIS A 140 -13.79 1.45 -12.28
C HIS A 140 -12.56 1.22 -13.16
N THR A 141 -12.06 2.29 -13.80
CA THR A 141 -10.95 2.23 -14.76
C THR A 141 -9.63 1.72 -14.17
N VAL A 142 -9.33 2.02 -12.90
CA VAL A 142 -8.14 1.47 -12.20
C VAL A 142 -8.15 -0.06 -12.17
N ASP A 143 -9.31 -0.65 -11.90
CA ASP A 143 -9.41 -2.10 -11.73
C ASP A 143 -9.25 -2.79 -13.09
N ALA A 144 -9.77 -2.17 -14.17
CA ALA A 144 -9.44 -2.56 -15.55
C ALA A 144 -7.95 -2.42 -15.88
N PHE A 145 -7.30 -1.33 -15.48
CA PHE A 145 -5.86 -1.14 -15.72
C PHE A 145 -5.02 -2.21 -15.00
N LYS A 146 -5.37 -2.57 -13.76
CA LYS A 146 -4.70 -3.68 -13.05
C LYS A 146 -4.90 -5.00 -13.78
N TYR A 147 -6.14 -5.29 -14.19
CA TYR A 147 -6.45 -6.50 -14.93
C TYR A 147 -5.69 -6.58 -16.26
N SER A 148 -5.50 -5.43 -16.92
CA SER A 148 -4.76 -5.34 -18.18
C SER A 148 -3.26 -5.68 -18.09
N ILE A 149 -2.68 -5.65 -16.87
CA ILE A 149 -1.29 -6.08 -16.65
C ILE A 149 -1.19 -7.61 -16.76
N THR A 150 -2.20 -8.34 -16.26
CA THR A 150 -2.24 -9.80 -16.30
C THR A 150 -2.79 -10.31 -17.64
N ASN A 151 -3.76 -9.60 -18.22
CA ASN A 151 -4.43 -9.99 -19.47
C ASN A 151 -4.39 -8.84 -20.49
N PRO A 152 -3.37 -8.80 -21.38
CA PRO A 152 -3.23 -7.75 -22.39
C PRO A 152 -4.36 -7.71 -23.43
N ASP A 153 -5.04 -8.83 -23.66
CA ASP A 153 -6.10 -9.00 -24.68
C ASP A 153 -7.30 -8.06 -24.48
N MET A 154 -7.47 -7.54 -23.26
CA MET A 154 -8.48 -6.54 -22.90
C MET A 154 -8.49 -5.29 -23.79
N TRP A 155 -7.32 -4.91 -24.30
CA TRP A 155 -7.17 -3.70 -25.08
C TRP A 155 -7.69 -3.85 -26.52
N ASP A 156 -7.92 -5.07 -27.00
CA ASP A 156 -8.35 -5.30 -28.39
C ASP A 156 -9.83 -4.98 -28.60
N GLU A 157 -10.62 -4.96 -27.52
CA GLU A 157 -12.02 -4.54 -27.55
C GLU A 157 -12.19 -3.01 -27.53
N ILE A 158 -11.11 -2.25 -27.40
CA ILE A 158 -11.14 -0.80 -27.23
C ILE A 158 -10.54 -0.13 -28.46
N THR A 159 -11.29 0.81 -29.05
CA THR A 159 -10.82 1.57 -30.20
C THR A 159 -9.92 2.70 -29.73
N PHE A 160 -8.62 2.57 -29.96
CA PHE A 160 -7.67 3.64 -29.67
C PHE A 160 -7.65 4.67 -30.80
N PRO A 161 -7.56 5.97 -30.47
CA PRO A 161 -7.38 7.01 -31.49
C PRO A 161 -6.04 6.88 -32.24
N ASN A 162 -5.02 6.29 -31.61
CA ASN A 162 -3.68 6.12 -32.18
C ASN A 162 -2.94 4.97 -31.47
N GLU A 163 -2.17 4.17 -32.21
CA GLU A 163 -1.38 3.06 -31.66
C GLU A 163 -0.31 3.56 -30.66
N ALA A 164 0.24 4.76 -30.92
CA ALA A 164 1.18 5.41 -30.02
C ALA A 164 0.58 5.71 -28.62
N VAL A 165 -0.74 5.89 -28.53
CA VAL A 165 -1.45 6.06 -27.24
C VAL A 165 -1.47 4.73 -26.48
N LYS A 166 -1.75 3.63 -27.18
CA LYS A 166 -1.81 2.28 -26.60
C LYS A 166 -0.45 1.90 -26.01
N GLU A 167 0.63 2.03 -26.77
CA GLU A 167 1.99 1.70 -26.33
C GLU A 167 2.43 2.53 -25.11
N GLU A 168 2.23 3.86 -25.15
CA GLU A 168 2.62 4.73 -24.05
C GLU A 168 1.75 4.48 -22.80
N LEU A 169 0.45 4.25 -22.98
CA LEU A 169 -0.46 3.91 -21.89
C LEU A 169 -0.05 2.60 -21.21
N MET A 170 0.20 1.54 -21.98
CA MET A 170 0.67 0.25 -21.45
C MET A 170 2.00 0.38 -20.73
N THR A 171 2.95 1.13 -21.31
CA THR A 171 4.24 1.40 -20.69
C THR A 171 4.08 2.13 -19.35
N TYR A 172 3.20 3.13 -19.30
CA TYR A 172 3.00 3.92 -18.09
C TYR A 172 2.22 3.17 -17.02
N ILE A 173 1.19 2.39 -17.40
CA ILE A 173 0.45 1.49 -16.50
C ILE A 173 1.42 0.44 -15.93
N GLY A 174 2.24 -0.20 -16.76
CA GLY A 174 3.26 -1.13 -16.28
C GLY A 174 4.22 -0.47 -15.28
N LYS A 175 4.67 0.77 -15.51
CA LYS A 175 5.57 1.45 -14.56
C LYS A 175 4.90 1.87 -13.25
N ARG A 176 3.60 2.20 -13.26
CA ARG A 176 2.89 2.81 -12.12
C ARG A 176 2.03 1.84 -11.33
N LEU A 177 1.47 0.83 -11.98
CA LEU A 177 0.50 -0.11 -11.41
C LEU A 177 1.06 -1.52 -11.25
N THR A 178 2.27 -1.83 -11.76
CA THR A 178 2.91 -3.11 -11.45
C THR A 178 3.07 -3.22 -9.94
N PRO A 179 2.54 -4.29 -9.32
CA PRO A 179 2.71 -4.53 -7.90
C PRO A 179 4.20 -4.51 -7.56
N GLN A 180 4.61 -3.57 -6.71
CA GLN A 180 5.97 -3.60 -6.19
C GLN A 180 6.11 -4.85 -5.33
N PRO A 181 7.21 -5.61 -5.47
CA PRO A 181 7.43 -6.81 -4.68
C PRO A 181 7.39 -6.43 -3.20
N THR A 182 6.43 -7.00 -2.48
CA THR A 182 6.28 -6.79 -1.05
C THR A 182 7.14 -7.82 -0.33
N LYS A 183 7.95 -7.35 0.63
CA LYS A 183 8.68 -8.24 1.53
C LYS A 183 7.71 -8.77 2.58
N VAL A 184 7.67 -10.07 2.76
CA VAL A 184 6.97 -10.75 3.86
C VAL A 184 8.01 -11.33 4.79
N ARG A 185 7.79 -11.20 6.09
CA ARG A 185 8.73 -11.63 7.13
C ARG A 185 8.00 -12.45 8.19
N ALA A 186 8.71 -13.42 8.75
CA ALA A 186 8.31 -14.14 9.95
C ALA A 186 9.53 -14.33 10.86
N ASP A 187 9.30 -14.30 12.17
CA ASP A 187 10.34 -14.51 13.17
C ASP A 187 10.03 -15.77 13.95
N VAL A 188 11.01 -16.67 14.00
CA VAL A 188 10.90 -17.95 14.69
C VAL A 188 12.06 -18.12 15.66
N GLU A 189 11.73 -18.60 16.84
CA GLU A 189 12.68 -19.03 17.84
C GLU A 189 12.78 -20.55 17.78
N VAL A 190 13.97 -21.06 17.47
CA VAL A 190 14.20 -22.50 17.31
C VAL A 190 15.21 -22.95 18.34
N THR A 191 14.79 -23.89 19.19
CA THR A 191 15.63 -24.46 20.25
C THR A 191 15.68 -25.97 20.12
N CYS A 192 16.87 -26.55 20.22
CA CYS A 192 17.05 -28.00 20.27
C CYS A 192 18.22 -28.30 21.21
N PHE A 193 17.95 -29.06 22.27
CA PHE A 193 18.94 -29.42 23.31
C PHE A 193 19.53 -30.83 23.11
N GLY A 194 19.23 -31.48 21.97
CA GLY A 194 19.78 -32.78 21.63
C GLY A 194 21.27 -32.71 21.29
N TYR A 195 21.94 -33.88 21.31
CA TYR A 195 23.37 -34.00 21.01
C TYR A 195 23.72 -33.49 19.60
N ASP A 196 22.81 -33.65 18.63
CA ASP A 196 22.91 -33.15 17.26
C ASP A 196 22.04 -31.89 17.01
N GLY A 197 21.77 -31.10 18.06
CA GLY A 197 20.79 -30.00 17.99
C GLY A 197 21.10 -28.94 16.93
N ILE A 198 22.38 -28.62 16.70
CA ILE A 198 22.80 -27.65 15.69
C ILE A 198 22.50 -28.16 14.27
N ASP A 199 22.74 -29.45 14.02
CA ASP A 199 22.52 -30.03 12.70
C ASP A 199 21.03 -30.26 12.44
N ALA A 200 20.25 -30.63 13.47
CA ALA A 200 18.79 -30.63 13.42
C ALA A 200 18.22 -29.24 13.06
N ILE A 201 18.76 -28.16 13.65
CA ILE A 201 18.35 -26.80 13.31
C ILE A 201 18.71 -26.45 11.86
N LYS A 202 19.93 -26.76 11.40
CA LYS A 202 20.32 -26.49 10.01
C LYS A 202 19.44 -27.26 9.02
N ASP A 203 19.12 -28.52 9.29
CA ASP A 203 18.30 -29.35 8.42
C ASP A 203 16.84 -28.87 8.39
N ALA A 204 16.31 -28.44 9.53
CA ALA A 204 14.99 -27.81 9.59
C ALA A 204 14.93 -26.50 8.77
N LEU A 205 15.95 -25.65 8.88
CA LEU A 205 16.03 -24.41 8.11
C LEU A 205 16.21 -24.67 6.61
N ARG A 206 16.99 -25.67 6.21
CA ARG A 206 17.12 -26.10 4.81
C ARG A 206 15.80 -26.65 4.25
N ALA A 207 15.03 -27.37 5.06
CA ALA A 207 13.71 -27.86 4.65
C ALA A 207 12.72 -26.71 4.41
N ALA A 208 12.80 -25.62 5.19
CA ALA A 208 12.07 -24.39 4.90
C ALA A 208 12.50 -23.74 3.58
N GLU A 209 13.81 -23.64 3.32
CA GLU A 209 14.32 -23.11 2.05
C GLU A 209 13.92 -23.96 0.85
N ALA A 210 13.79 -25.28 1.02
CA ALA A 210 13.32 -26.19 -0.04
C ALA A 210 11.85 -25.96 -0.44
N LYS A 211 11.05 -25.28 0.39
CA LYS A 211 9.66 -24.88 0.06
C LYS A 211 9.59 -23.61 -0.79
N GLN A 212 10.73 -23.04 -1.20
CA GLN A 212 10.75 -21.90 -2.12
C GLN A 212 10.11 -22.25 -3.48
N THR A 213 9.38 -21.29 -4.05
CA THR A 213 8.86 -21.38 -5.43
C THR A 213 9.60 -20.35 -6.28
N ALA A 214 9.68 -20.54 -7.61
CA ALA A 214 10.36 -19.60 -8.52
C ALA A 214 9.84 -18.15 -8.40
N GLU A 215 8.58 -17.98 -8.01
CA GLU A 215 7.94 -16.67 -7.80
C GLU A 215 8.14 -16.10 -6.37
N THR A 216 8.51 -16.93 -5.39
CA THR A 216 8.61 -16.56 -3.97
C THR A 216 9.86 -17.19 -3.35
N PRO A 217 11.05 -16.58 -3.52
CA PRO A 217 12.27 -17.04 -2.87
C PRO A 217 12.14 -16.86 -1.35
N VAL A 218 12.51 -17.88 -0.58
CA VAL A 218 12.57 -17.83 0.89
C VAL A 218 14.03 -17.76 1.31
N LYS A 219 14.37 -16.78 2.14
CA LYS A 219 15.71 -16.61 2.70
C LYS A 219 15.63 -16.60 4.22
N VAL A 220 16.38 -17.49 4.85
CA VAL A 220 16.51 -17.54 6.31
C VAL A 220 17.77 -16.79 6.73
N LYS A 221 17.66 -15.94 7.75
CA LYS A 221 18.79 -15.26 8.38
C LYS A 221 18.80 -15.53 9.88
N LEU A 222 19.98 -15.78 10.43
CA LEU A 222 20.20 -15.80 11.87
C LEU A 222 20.31 -14.35 12.38
N VAL A 223 19.56 -14.01 13.42
CA VAL A 223 19.73 -12.75 14.16
C VAL A 223 20.71 -12.98 15.30
N SER A 224 20.34 -13.92 16.18
CA SER A 224 21.14 -14.38 17.32
C SER A 224 20.55 -15.72 17.73
N PRO A 225 21.33 -16.72 18.18
CA PRO A 225 20.73 -17.93 18.74
C PRO A 225 19.83 -17.56 19.94
N PRO A 226 18.60 -18.10 20.08
CA PRO A 226 17.86 -19.03 19.21
C PRO A 226 16.91 -18.38 18.18
N LEU A 227 17.03 -17.08 17.91
CA LEU A 227 16.19 -16.28 17.01
C LEU A 227 16.64 -16.29 15.53
N TYR A 228 15.73 -16.73 14.67
CA TYR A 228 15.87 -16.76 13.22
C TYR A 228 14.75 -15.96 12.55
N VAL A 229 15.07 -15.38 11.39
CA VAL A 229 14.14 -14.56 10.60
C VAL A 229 14.04 -15.13 9.20
N LEU A 230 12.82 -15.42 8.77
CA LEU A 230 12.50 -15.81 7.42
C LEU A 230 12.01 -14.58 6.66
N THR A 231 12.58 -14.36 5.48
CA THR A 231 12.18 -13.28 4.57
C THR A 231 11.85 -13.83 3.20
N SER A 232 10.76 -13.36 2.60
CA SER A 232 10.39 -13.67 1.22
C SER A 232 9.98 -12.41 0.47
N GLN A 233 10.36 -12.31 -0.80
CA GLN A 233 9.91 -11.25 -1.70
C GLN A 233 8.87 -11.83 -2.64
N CYS A 234 7.67 -11.25 -2.65
CA CYS A 234 6.56 -11.77 -3.44
C CYS A 234 5.75 -10.62 -4.06
N LEU A 235 5.14 -10.86 -5.21
CA LEU A 235 4.26 -9.90 -5.88
C LEU A 235 2.87 -9.86 -5.22
N SER A 236 2.43 -11.00 -4.69
CA SER A 236 1.17 -11.13 -3.94
C SER A 236 1.44 -11.42 -2.47
N LYS A 237 0.77 -10.67 -1.59
CA LYS A 237 0.89 -10.83 -0.14
C LYS A 237 0.38 -12.19 0.33
N GLU A 238 -0.71 -12.67 -0.25
CA GLU A 238 -1.39 -13.91 0.17
C GLU A 238 -0.53 -15.13 -0.12
N SER A 239 0.07 -15.20 -1.32
CA SER A 239 0.96 -16.31 -1.68
C SER A 239 2.23 -16.29 -0.84
N GLY A 240 2.80 -15.11 -0.56
CA GLY A 240 3.99 -14.99 0.31
C GLY A 240 3.75 -15.44 1.75
N ILE A 241 2.58 -15.10 2.31
CA ILE A 241 2.18 -15.55 3.66
C ILE A 241 2.01 -17.08 3.68
N ALA A 242 1.28 -17.65 2.72
CA ALA A 242 1.03 -19.08 2.65
C ALA A 242 2.31 -19.92 2.49
N VAL A 243 3.26 -19.45 1.69
CA VAL A 243 4.57 -20.11 1.51
C VAL A 243 5.39 -20.05 2.81
N LEU A 244 5.40 -18.90 3.50
CA LEU A 244 6.10 -18.78 4.78
C LEU A 244 5.45 -19.61 5.89
N GLU A 245 4.11 -19.69 5.95
CA GLU A 245 3.42 -20.59 6.88
C GLU A 245 3.79 -22.05 6.62
N SER A 246 3.81 -22.47 5.35
CA SER A 246 4.23 -23.83 4.96
C SER A 246 5.70 -24.10 5.34
N ALA A 247 6.57 -23.11 5.22
CA ALA A 247 7.97 -23.21 5.62
C ALA A 247 8.14 -23.31 7.14
N ILE A 248 7.39 -22.53 7.91
CA ILE A 248 7.39 -22.60 9.39
C ILE A 248 6.86 -23.95 9.86
N GLN A 249 5.82 -24.48 9.22
CA GLN A 249 5.29 -25.80 9.54
C GLN A 249 6.34 -26.90 9.28
N ALA A 250 7.08 -26.81 8.16
CA ALA A 250 8.16 -27.75 7.88
C ALA A 250 9.31 -27.67 8.91
N ILE A 251 9.62 -26.47 9.41
CA ILE A 251 10.59 -26.29 10.51
C ILE A 251 10.06 -26.96 11.79
N ASP A 252 8.80 -26.70 12.14
CA ASP A 252 8.19 -27.25 13.36
C ASP A 252 8.14 -28.78 13.35
N GLU A 253 7.77 -29.40 12.22
CA GLU A 253 7.75 -30.86 12.06
C GLU A 253 9.15 -31.49 12.21
N ASN A 254 10.16 -30.91 11.56
CA ASN A 254 11.54 -31.42 11.63
C ASN A 254 12.16 -31.22 13.03
N ILE A 255 11.93 -30.08 13.65
CA ILE A 255 12.46 -29.78 14.99
C ILE A 255 11.80 -30.65 16.05
N LYS A 256 10.50 -30.90 15.95
CA LYS A 256 9.80 -31.82 16.86
C LYS A 256 10.28 -33.26 16.71
N ALA A 257 10.58 -33.70 15.48
CA ALA A 257 11.16 -35.03 15.25
C ALA A 257 12.54 -35.19 15.92
N ALA A 258 13.32 -34.11 16.00
CA ALA A 258 14.61 -34.06 16.69
C ALA A 258 14.51 -33.77 18.21
N GLY A 259 13.30 -33.63 18.77
CA GLY A 259 13.09 -33.33 20.19
C GLY A 259 13.33 -31.86 20.59
N GLY A 260 13.33 -30.94 19.62
CA GLY A 260 13.39 -29.49 19.87
C GLY A 260 12.01 -28.83 19.91
N VAL A 261 12.01 -27.52 20.13
CA VAL A 261 10.82 -26.65 20.19
C VAL A 261 10.99 -25.47 19.24
N CYS A 262 9.97 -25.23 18.41
CA CYS A 262 9.84 -24.04 17.56
C CYS A 262 8.74 -23.13 18.13
N ALA A 263 9.07 -21.87 18.40
CA ALA A 263 8.13 -20.86 18.86
C ALA A 263 8.07 -19.68 17.87
N ILE A 264 6.87 -19.36 17.38
CA ILE A 264 6.66 -18.25 16.44
C ILE A 264 6.58 -16.95 17.23
N LYS A 265 7.57 -16.06 17.10
CA LYS A 265 7.54 -14.72 17.72
C LYS A 265 6.73 -13.74 16.91
N MET A 266 6.86 -13.82 15.59
CA MET A 266 6.10 -13.00 14.65
C MET A 266 5.61 -13.88 13.51
N ALA A 267 4.29 -14.01 13.41
CA ALA A 267 3.66 -14.71 12.29
C ALA A 267 3.96 -14.01 10.95
N PRO A 268 3.89 -14.73 9.81
CA PRO A 268 4.16 -14.16 8.50
C PRO A 268 3.33 -12.90 8.22
N LYS A 269 4.02 -11.76 8.06
CA LYS A 269 3.39 -10.46 7.82
C LYS A 269 4.16 -9.69 6.76
N ALA A 270 3.44 -8.96 5.92
CA ALA A 270 4.03 -7.99 5.01
C ALA A 270 4.72 -6.86 5.79
N VAL A 271 6.01 -6.65 5.54
CA VAL A 271 6.84 -5.66 6.23
C VAL A 271 7.08 -4.43 5.38
N THR A 272 7.14 -3.28 6.06
CA THR A 272 7.45 -1.97 5.50
C THR A 272 8.94 -1.66 5.61
N GLU A 273 9.39 -0.57 4.99
CA GLU A 273 10.78 -0.10 5.14
C GLU A 273 11.14 0.25 6.59
N SER A 274 10.17 0.73 7.38
CA SER A 274 10.35 1.00 8.80
C SER A 274 10.68 -0.28 9.57
N ASP A 275 9.93 -1.36 9.32
CA ASP A 275 10.14 -2.66 9.98
C ASP A 275 11.49 -3.28 9.62
N ASP A 276 11.98 -3.07 8.38
CA ASP A 276 13.30 -3.54 7.91
C ASP A 276 14.43 -2.77 8.61
N ALA A 277 14.24 -1.47 8.86
CA ALA A 277 15.19 -0.64 9.59
C ALA A 277 15.27 -1.01 11.08
N GLU A 278 14.13 -1.31 11.71
CA GLU A 278 14.07 -1.81 13.09
C GLU A 278 14.77 -3.15 13.23
N LEU A 279 14.55 -4.08 12.28
CA LEU A 279 15.24 -5.37 12.27
C LEU A 279 16.75 -5.21 12.18
N LYS A 280 17.21 -4.33 11.30
CA LYS A 280 18.64 -4.14 11.07
C LYS A 280 19.31 -3.63 12.35
N LYS A 281 18.70 -2.68 13.05
CA LYS A 281 19.18 -2.19 14.35
C LYS A 281 19.23 -3.32 15.37
N LEU A 282 18.19 -4.14 15.45
CA LEU A 282 18.13 -5.27 16.37
C LEU A 282 19.20 -6.32 16.05
N MET A 283 19.48 -6.58 14.78
CA MET A 283 20.58 -7.46 14.35
C MET A 283 21.95 -6.89 14.74
N GLU A 284 22.16 -5.57 14.59
CA GLU A 284 23.41 -4.90 14.95
C GLU A 284 23.64 -4.91 16.48
N GLU A 285 22.59 -4.62 17.26
CA GLU A 285 22.63 -4.67 18.73
C GLU A 285 22.92 -6.08 19.24
N LYS A 286 22.21 -7.09 18.72
CA LYS A 286 22.44 -8.49 19.09
C LYS A 286 23.81 -9.01 18.66
N ALA A 287 24.36 -8.51 17.56
CA ALA A 287 25.71 -8.84 17.13
C ALA A 287 26.76 -8.27 18.09
N LEU A 288 26.58 -7.03 18.58
CA LEU A 288 27.44 -6.41 19.58
C LEU A 288 27.39 -7.17 20.92
N GLU A 289 26.19 -7.48 21.41
CA GLU A 289 26.02 -8.27 22.64
C GLU A 289 26.72 -9.64 22.54
N ASN A 290 26.61 -10.32 21.39
CA ASN A 290 27.28 -11.61 21.18
C ASN A 290 28.80 -11.48 21.08
N MET A 291 29.34 -10.34 20.61
CA MET A 291 30.79 -10.10 20.55
C MET A 291 31.37 -9.82 21.94
N GLU A 292 30.63 -9.17 22.84
CA GLU A 292 31.11 -8.80 24.18
C GLU A 292 31.14 -9.98 25.17
N VAL A 293 30.46 -11.10 24.86
CA VAL A 293 30.30 -12.28 25.76
C VAL A 293 31.32 -13.40 25.47
N SER A 294 32.51 -13.09 24.93
CA SER A 294 33.61 -14.07 24.82
C SER A 294 34.26 -14.34 26.19
N GLY A 295 33.60 -15.15 27.02
CA GLY A 295 34.08 -15.59 28.33
C GLY A 295 35.11 -16.70 28.26
N ASP A 296 36.32 -16.37 27.79
CA ASP A 296 37.50 -17.25 27.92
C ASP A 296 38.71 -16.44 28.45
N GLU A 297 38.53 -15.85 29.63
CA GLU A 297 39.61 -15.59 30.60
C GLU A 297 39.16 -16.17 31.94
N SER A 298 39.20 -17.50 32.07
CA SER A 298 39.29 -18.10 33.39
C SER A 298 40.70 -17.83 33.92
N GLU A 299 40.80 -16.87 34.83
CA GLU A 299 41.92 -16.67 35.75
C GLU A 299 42.27 -17.99 36.44
N GLY A 300 43.26 -18.70 35.89
CA GLY A 300 44.03 -19.69 36.63
C GLY A 300 45.21 -18.97 37.25
N GLU A 301 45.07 -18.52 38.50
CA GLU A 301 46.14 -17.95 39.31
C GLU A 301 47.40 -18.81 39.24
N VAL A 302 48.42 -18.29 38.54
CA VAL A 302 49.81 -18.70 38.76
C VAL A 302 50.22 -18.06 40.07
N GLY A 303 50.02 -18.78 41.17
CA GLY A 303 50.60 -18.45 42.47
C GLY A 303 52.10 -18.67 42.44
N ASP A 304 52.85 -17.67 41.97
CA ASP A 304 54.30 -17.56 42.11
C ASP A 304 54.61 -16.89 43.46
N VAL A 305 55.25 -17.62 44.38
CA VAL A 305 56.02 -17.01 45.47
C VAL A 305 57.34 -17.76 45.58
N ALA A 306 58.39 -17.08 45.15
CA ALA A 306 59.77 -17.46 45.26
C ALA A 306 60.31 -17.35 46.71
N GLY A 307 61.09 -18.36 47.11
CA GLY A 307 62.38 -18.25 47.83
C GLY A 307 62.39 -17.90 49.33
N THR A 308 63.06 -18.74 50.15
CA THR A 308 64.22 -18.35 51.00
C THR A 308 64.79 -19.55 51.79
N ASP A 309 66.12 -19.67 51.71
CA ASP A 309 67.13 -20.07 52.71
C ASP A 309 67.16 -21.43 53.44
N GLU A 310 68.41 -21.92 53.53
CA GLU A 310 69.05 -23.05 54.25
C GLU A 310 69.01 -24.47 53.66
#